data_AF-A0A9N9R5D3-F1
#
_entry.id   AF-A0A9N9R5D3-F1
#
_cell.length_a   1.000
_cell.length_b   1.000
_cell.length_c   1.000
_cell.angle_alpha   90.00
_cell.angle_beta   90.00
_cell.angle_gamma   90.00
#
_symmetry.space_group_name_H-M   'P 1'
#
loop_
_entity.id
_entity.type
_entity.pdbx_description
1 polymer ?
#
loop_
_entity_poly.entity_id
_entity_poly.type
_entity_poly.pdbx_seq_one_letter_code
_entity_poly.pdbx_strand_id
1 'polypeptide(L)'
;MSLHFVFSDTSVCTGCCATLDHIVTYLFKQLVQKSSNKASNPRQPPPTTSNMFIEVLQRRPEIMQQLLATVLNVIMFEDCCNQWSMSRPLLGLILLNEEQFSRIRAEMIAQQPRDKQPQLAQWFTGLMAGIEPNLLTKNRDRFTQNLSIFRRDINDLLKGTTVNTASVNDMMTS
;
A
#
# COMPACT_ATOMS: atom_id res chain seq x y z
N MET A 1 1.12 -9.19 23.80
CA MET A 1 1.18 -10.41 22.98
C MET A 1 1.37 -9.96 21.54
N SER A 2 2.59 -9.53 21.21
CA SER A 2 2.92 -9.03 19.88
C SER A 2 2.98 -10.24 18.95
N LEU A 3 2.05 -10.28 18.00
CA LEU A 3 2.04 -11.27 16.94
C LEU A 3 3.26 -10.98 16.04
N HIS A 4 4.43 -11.44 16.45
CA HIS A 4 5.63 -11.41 15.62
C HIS A 4 5.40 -12.46 14.54
N PHE A 5 4.73 -12.05 13.47
CA PHE A 5 4.52 -12.88 12.28
C PHE A 5 5.88 -12.99 11.60
N VAL A 6 6.75 -13.85 12.11
CA VAL A 6 8.06 -14.09 11.53
C VAL A 6 7.83 -14.65 10.12
N PHE A 7 8.02 -13.79 9.12
CA PHE A 7 8.03 -14.06 7.68
C PHE A 7 9.23 -14.99 7.33
N SER A 8 9.34 -16.15 7.99
CA SER A 8 10.58 -16.96 8.00
C SER A 8 10.82 -17.76 6.72
N ASP A 9 9.79 -17.93 5.87
CA ASP A 9 9.91 -18.66 4.61
C ASP A 9 9.66 -17.73 3.41
N THR A 10 10.72 -17.23 2.82
CA THR A 10 10.70 -16.40 1.59
C THR A 10 9.78 -16.99 0.50
N SER A 11 9.67 -18.32 0.41
CA SER A 11 8.77 -19.04 -0.52
C SER A 11 7.29 -18.87 -0.16
N VAL A 12 6.92 -19.00 1.11
CA VAL A 12 5.54 -18.82 1.61
C VAL A 12 5.11 -17.38 1.40
N CYS A 13 5.97 -16.43 1.74
CA CYS A 13 5.75 -15.01 1.56
C CYS A 13 5.48 -14.67 0.10
N THR A 14 6.28 -15.23 -0.82
CA THR A 14 6.10 -15.06 -2.28
C THR A 14 4.74 -15.60 -2.73
N GLY A 15 4.33 -16.78 -2.27
CA GLY A 15 3.04 -17.38 -2.59
C GLY A 15 1.85 -16.54 -2.08
N CYS A 16 1.94 -16.02 -0.85
CA CYS A 16 0.93 -15.12 -0.30
C CYS A 16 0.82 -13.81 -1.10
N CYS A 17 1.95 -13.19 -1.45
CA CYS A 17 1.97 -11.96 -2.25
C CYS A 17 1.32 -12.16 -3.63
N ALA A 18 1.67 -13.26 -4.31
CA ALA A 18 1.11 -13.59 -5.61
C ALA A 18 -0.40 -13.83 -5.54
N THR A 19 -0.85 -14.56 -4.50
CA THR A 19 -2.28 -14.80 -4.27
C THR A 19 -3.03 -13.49 -4.02
N LEU A 20 -2.49 -12.61 -3.16
CA LEU A 20 -3.07 -11.30 -2.91
C LEU A 20 -3.13 -10.44 -4.18
N ASP A 21 -2.05 -10.40 -4.98
CA ASP A 21 -2.04 -9.66 -6.25
C ASP A 21 -3.11 -10.19 -7.21
N HIS A 22 -3.28 -11.51 -7.32
CA HIS A 22 -4.34 -12.09 -8.15
C HIS A 22 -5.74 -11.70 -7.68
N ILE A 23 -6.02 -11.78 -6.38
CA ILE A 23 -7.31 -11.38 -5.80
C ILE A 23 -7.58 -9.90 -6.09
N VAL A 24 -6.63 -9.03 -5.75
CA VAL A 24 -6.76 -7.58 -5.92
C VAL A 24 -6.89 -7.19 -7.39
N THR A 25 -6.12 -7.83 -8.29
CA THR A 25 -6.23 -7.61 -9.74
C THR A 25 -7.59 -8.01 -10.26
N TYR A 26 -8.09 -9.16 -9.83
CA TYR A 26 -9.39 -9.67 -10.26
C TYR A 26 -10.50 -8.70 -9.82
N LEU A 27 -10.48 -8.26 -8.56
CA LEU A 27 -11.40 -7.27 -8.03
C LEU A 27 -11.38 -5.95 -8.81
N PHE A 28 -10.18 -5.42 -9.05
CA PHE A 28 -10.01 -4.18 -9.79
C PHE A 28 -10.59 -4.29 -11.20
N LYS A 29 -10.29 -5.37 -11.92
CA LYS A 29 -10.86 -5.62 -13.26
C LYS A 29 -12.38 -5.71 -13.23
N GLN A 30 -12.96 -6.41 -12.26
CA GLN A 30 -14.41 -6.54 -12.16
C GLN A 30 -15.11 -5.21 -11.85
N LEU A 31 -14.57 -4.42 -10.93
CA LEU A 31 -15.14 -3.12 -10.58
C LEU A 31 -15.03 -2.10 -11.72
N VAL A 32 -13.88 -2.07 -12.41
CA VAL A 32 -13.69 -1.22 -13.60
C VAL A 32 -14.60 -1.65 -14.75
N GLN A 33 -14.75 -2.96 -14.99
CA GLN A 33 -15.67 -3.49 -16.01
C GLN A 33 -17.14 -3.16 -15.68
N LYS A 34 -17.54 -3.22 -14.40
CA LYS A 34 -18.90 -2.85 -13.97
C LYS A 34 -19.19 -1.36 -14.14
N SER A 35 -18.19 -0.50 -13.93
CA SER A 35 -18.29 0.95 -14.18
C SER A 35 -18.39 1.27 -15.69
N SER A 36 -17.67 0.52 -16.53
CA SER A 36 -17.63 0.71 -17.99
C SER A 36 -18.85 0.13 -18.72
N ASN A 37 -19.44 -0.96 -18.22
CA ASN A 37 -20.61 -1.64 -18.84
C ASN A 37 -21.95 -0.93 -18.64
N LYS A 38 -21.98 0.42 -18.61
CA LYS A 38 -23.24 1.18 -18.70
C LYS A 38 -23.88 1.13 -20.10
N ALA A 39 -23.38 0.29 -21.00
CA ALA A 39 -23.96 0.00 -22.31
C ALA A 39 -23.72 -1.47 -22.72
N SER A 40 -24.20 -2.46 -21.96
CA SER A 40 -24.22 -3.85 -22.45
C SER A 40 -25.48 -4.11 -23.29
N ASN A 41 -25.24 -4.26 -24.59
CA ASN A 41 -26.13 -4.79 -25.61
C ASN A 41 -26.94 -6.01 -25.08
N PRO A 42 -28.27 -6.10 -25.28
CA PRO A 42 -29.14 -7.12 -24.66
C PRO A 42 -28.94 -8.58 -25.11
N ARG A 43 -27.86 -8.89 -25.84
CA ARG A 43 -27.58 -10.24 -26.41
C ARG A 43 -26.43 -11.00 -25.77
N GLN A 44 -25.71 -10.43 -24.79
CA GLN A 44 -24.67 -11.20 -24.09
C GLN A 44 -25.26 -11.89 -22.85
N PRO A 45 -25.02 -13.20 -22.65
CA PRO A 45 -25.39 -13.86 -21.42
C PRO A 45 -24.72 -13.14 -20.24
N PRO A 46 -25.44 -12.93 -19.12
CA PRO A 46 -24.88 -12.25 -17.96
C PRO A 46 -23.61 -12.98 -17.52
N PRO A 47 -22.50 -12.28 -17.24
CA PRO A 47 -21.28 -12.93 -16.79
C PRO A 47 -21.58 -13.68 -15.49
N THR A 48 -21.56 -15.01 -15.56
CA THR A 48 -21.69 -15.96 -14.46
C THR A 48 -20.40 -16.01 -13.63
N THR A 49 -19.74 -14.88 -13.43
CA THR A 49 -18.64 -14.76 -12.48
C THR A 49 -19.24 -14.43 -11.13
N SER A 50 -19.00 -15.26 -10.14
CA SER A 50 -19.49 -15.16 -8.77
C SER A 50 -19.34 -13.74 -8.19
N ASN A 51 -20.41 -12.94 -8.29
CA ASN A 51 -20.53 -11.60 -7.70
C ASN A 51 -20.44 -11.62 -6.18
N MET A 52 -20.49 -12.80 -5.55
CA MET A 52 -20.47 -12.97 -4.10
C MET A 52 -19.28 -12.25 -3.44
N PHE A 53 -18.09 -12.32 -4.03
CA PHE A 53 -16.91 -11.66 -3.45
C PHE A 53 -17.01 -10.13 -3.57
N ILE A 54 -17.48 -9.63 -4.71
CA ILE A 54 -17.75 -8.20 -4.90
C ILE A 54 -18.86 -7.71 -3.96
N GLU A 55 -19.93 -8.47 -3.79
CA GLU A 55 -21.03 -8.15 -2.87
C GLU A 55 -20.59 -8.14 -1.41
N VAL A 56 -19.74 -9.09 -0.99
CA VAL A 56 -19.15 -9.09 0.35
C VAL A 56 -18.29 -7.85 0.56
N LEU A 57 -17.51 -7.42 -0.43
CA LEU A 57 -16.72 -6.20 -0.35
C LEU A 57 -17.56 -4.93 -0.37
N GLN A 58 -18.65 -4.91 -1.13
CA GLN A 58 -19.61 -3.81 -1.11
C GLN A 58 -20.32 -3.70 0.25
N ARG A 59 -20.61 -4.84 0.90
CA ARG A 59 -21.21 -4.88 2.23
C ARG A 59 -20.22 -4.61 3.37
N ARG A 60 -18.94 -4.92 3.16
CA ARG A 60 -17.86 -4.76 4.17
C ARG A 60 -16.60 -4.17 3.53
N PRO A 61 -16.62 -2.89 3.15
CA PRO A 61 -15.46 -2.21 2.57
C PRO A 61 -14.27 -2.15 3.53
N GLU A 62 -14.54 -2.21 4.83
CA GLU A 62 -13.57 -2.23 5.94
C GLU A 62 -12.48 -3.30 5.76
N ILE A 63 -12.81 -4.45 5.14
CA ILE A 63 -11.85 -5.54 4.93
C ILE A 63 -10.71 -5.09 4.01
N MET A 64 -11.05 -4.39 2.92
CA MET A 64 -10.04 -3.88 1.98
C MET A 64 -9.24 -2.72 2.58
N GLN A 65 -9.91 -1.89 3.37
CA GLN A 65 -9.27 -0.78 4.10
C GLN A 65 -8.25 -1.29 5.12
N GLN A 66 -8.61 -2.31 5.90
CA GLN A 66 -7.71 -2.97 6.85
C GLN A 66 -6.56 -3.68 6.13
N LEU A 67 -6.84 -4.34 5.00
CA LEU A 67 -5.81 -4.99 4.21
C LEU A 67 -4.80 -3.98 3.65
N LEU A 68 -5.28 -2.84 3.13
CA LEU A 68 -4.43 -1.73 2.68
C LEU A 68 -3.54 -1.21 3.81
N ALA A 69 -4.12 -0.88 4.96
CA ALA A 69 -3.38 -0.38 6.13
C ALA A 69 -2.33 -1.39 6.60
N THR A 70 -2.69 -2.67 6.67
CA THR A 70 -1.80 -3.75 7.10
C THR A 70 -0.62 -3.92 6.13
N VAL A 71 -0.90 -4.03 4.83
CA VAL A 71 0.14 -4.21 3.80
C VAL A 71 1.07 -2.99 3.75
N LEU A 72 0.53 -1.77 3.86
CA LEU A 72 1.34 -0.55 3.90
C LEU A 72 2.25 -0.52 5.14
N ASN A 73 1.72 -0.84 6.33
CA ASN A 73 2.52 -0.90 7.56
C ASN A 73 3.63 -1.94 7.48
N VAL A 74 3.32 -3.15 6.98
CA VAL A 74 4.32 -4.21 6.75
C VAL A 74 5.43 -3.71 5.83
N ILE A 75 5.10 -3.05 4.72
CA ILE A 75 6.10 -2.54 3.78
C ILE A 75 6.97 -1.43 4.38
N MET A 76 6.40 -0.55 5.22
CA MET A 76 7.14 0.57 5.81
C MET A 76 8.03 0.14 6.97
N PHE A 77 7.56 -0.77 7.83
CA PHE A 77 8.18 -1.05 9.12
C PHE A 77 8.86 -2.41 9.23
N GLU A 78 8.55 -3.38 8.35
CA GLU A 78 9.20 -4.69 8.36
C GLU A 78 10.28 -4.82 7.28
N ASP A 79 11.37 -5.51 7.63
CA ASP A 79 12.41 -5.95 6.71
C ASP A 79 11.91 -7.11 5.83
N CYS A 80 10.89 -6.87 5.01
CA CYS A 80 10.37 -7.88 4.11
C CYS A 80 11.40 -8.22 3.01
N CYS A 81 11.76 -9.50 2.91
CA CYS A 81 12.69 -10.04 1.91
C CYS A 81 12.22 -9.89 0.44
N ASN A 82 10.93 -9.57 0.18
CA ASN A 82 10.35 -9.50 -1.16
C ASN A 82 9.59 -8.18 -1.42
N GLN A 83 10.24 -7.03 -1.26
CA GLN A 83 9.65 -5.69 -1.50
C GLN A 83 8.95 -5.58 -2.87
N TRP A 84 9.50 -6.24 -3.88
CA TRP A 84 9.02 -6.20 -5.25
C TRP A 84 7.67 -6.92 -5.39
N SER A 85 7.50 -8.05 -4.69
CA SER A 85 6.28 -8.85 -4.73
C SER A 85 5.13 -8.20 -3.98
N MET A 86 5.40 -7.50 -2.88
CA MET A 86 4.38 -6.81 -2.07
C MET A 86 3.94 -5.45 -2.66
N SER A 87 4.75 -4.84 -3.51
CA SER A 87 4.40 -3.58 -4.19
C SER A 87 3.14 -3.71 -5.08
N ARG A 88 3.01 -4.85 -5.78
CA ARG A 88 1.92 -5.12 -6.73
C ARG A 88 0.54 -5.22 -6.07
N PRO A 89 0.34 -6.03 -4.99
CA PRO A 89 -0.93 -6.02 -4.28
C PRO A 89 -1.19 -4.67 -3.61
N LEU A 90 -0.16 -3.98 -3.09
CA LEU A 90 -0.34 -2.65 -2.49
C LEU A 90 -0.90 -1.64 -3.51
N LEU A 91 -0.34 -1.56 -4.72
CA LEU A 91 -0.85 -0.66 -5.75
C LEU A 91 -2.34 -0.89 -6.02
N GLY A 92 -2.73 -2.14 -6.21
CA GLY A 92 -4.14 -2.45 -6.45
C GLY A 92 -5.04 -2.14 -5.26
N LEU A 93 -4.57 -2.32 -4.03
CA LEU A 93 -5.32 -1.92 -2.83
C LEU A 93 -5.49 -0.41 -2.72
N ILE A 94 -4.47 0.37 -3.08
CA ILE A 94 -4.52 1.84 -3.12
C ILE A 94 -5.54 2.29 -4.17
N LEU A 95 -5.45 1.76 -5.39
CA LEU A 95 -6.37 2.13 -6.48
C LEU A 95 -7.82 1.71 -6.20
N LEU A 96 -8.04 0.63 -5.44
CA LEU A 96 -9.36 0.22 -5.00
C LEU A 96 -9.93 1.09 -3.87
N ASN A 97 -9.07 1.72 -3.05
CA ASN A 97 -9.46 2.43 -1.82
C ASN A 97 -8.72 3.76 -1.68
N GLU A 98 -8.81 4.62 -2.70
CA GLU A 98 -8.07 5.90 -2.73
C GLU A 98 -8.40 6.80 -1.53
N GLU A 99 -9.67 6.84 -1.12
CA GLU A 99 -10.10 7.63 0.05
C GLU A 99 -9.42 7.14 1.33
N GLN A 100 -9.35 5.83 1.54
CA GLN A 100 -8.70 5.26 2.71
C GLN A 100 -7.20 5.51 2.69
N PHE A 101 -6.57 5.40 1.52
CA PHE A 101 -5.16 5.75 1.38
C PHE A 101 -4.90 7.21 1.76
N SER A 102 -5.77 8.13 1.33
CA SER A 102 -5.70 9.55 1.70
C SER A 102 -5.85 9.77 3.22
N ARG A 103 -6.76 9.03 3.87
CA ARG A 103 -6.93 9.08 5.33
C ARG A 103 -5.69 8.59 6.07
N ILE A 104 -5.16 7.42 5.69
CA ILE A 104 -3.94 6.86 6.28
C ILE A 104 -2.75 7.83 6.11
N ARG A 105 -2.60 8.42 4.93
CA ARG A 105 -1.58 9.45 4.67
C ARG A 105 -1.71 10.63 5.63
N ALA A 106 -2.93 11.18 5.77
CA ALA A 106 -3.17 12.33 6.64
C ALA A 106 -2.88 12.00 8.12
N GLU A 107 -3.30 10.83 8.57
CA GLU A 107 -3.03 10.33 9.93
C GLU A 107 -1.53 10.16 10.19
N MET A 108 -0.80 9.53 9.26
CA MET A 108 0.64 9.34 9.37
C MET A 108 1.40 10.66 9.39
N ILE A 109 1.00 11.64 8.58
CA ILE A 109 1.58 12.99 8.59
C ILE A 109 1.29 13.69 9.92
N ALA A 110 0.05 13.63 10.42
CA ALA A 110 -0.33 14.27 11.67
C ALA A 110 0.41 13.69 12.90
N GLN A 111 0.82 12.42 12.83
CA GLN A 111 1.62 11.76 13.88
C GLN A 111 3.08 12.22 13.92
N GLN A 112 3.59 12.89 12.87
CA GLN A 112 4.96 13.38 12.84
C GLN A 112 5.11 14.80 13.44
N PRO A 113 6.29 15.14 14.00
CA PRO A 113 6.61 16.52 14.39
C PRO A 113 6.41 17.51 13.24
N ARG A 114 5.95 18.73 13.55
CA ARG A 114 5.58 19.75 12.54
C ARG A 114 6.64 19.99 11.48
N ASP A 115 7.92 19.98 11.86
CA ASP A 115 9.06 20.19 10.97
C ASP A 115 9.25 19.06 9.95
N LYS A 116 8.79 17.84 10.28
CA LYS A 116 8.90 16.64 9.44
C LYS A 116 7.65 16.38 8.58
N GLN A 117 6.51 16.98 8.93
CA GLN A 117 5.26 16.85 8.19
C GLN A 117 5.37 17.19 6.69
N PRO A 118 5.96 18.33 6.27
CA PRO A 118 6.05 18.67 4.84
C PRO A 118 6.92 17.67 4.06
N GLN A 119 7.98 17.15 4.69
CA GLN A 119 8.87 16.17 4.09
C GLN A 119 8.15 14.83 3.87
N LEU A 120 7.44 14.33 4.89
CA LEU A 120 6.65 13.09 4.76
C LEU A 120 5.53 13.26 3.72
N ALA A 121 4.87 14.43 3.68
CA ALA A 121 3.87 14.73 2.68
C ALA A 121 4.43 14.67 1.25
N GLN A 122 5.64 15.19 1.04
CA GLN A 122 6.35 15.14 -0.25
C GLN A 122 6.68 13.70 -0.66
N TRP A 123 7.11 12.85 0.26
CA TRP A 123 7.39 11.44 -0.04
C TRP A 123 6.14 10.67 -0.46
N PHE A 124 5.01 10.89 0.21
CA PHE A 124 3.73 10.32 -0.24
C PHE A 124 3.32 10.81 -1.62
N THR A 125 3.62 12.07 -1.98
CA THR A 125 3.44 12.57 -3.35
C THR A 125 4.36 11.84 -4.33
N GLY A 126 5.62 11.63 -3.96
CA GLY A 126 6.60 10.86 -4.75
C GLY A 126 6.19 9.41 -4.97
N LEU A 127 5.59 8.77 -3.97
CA LEU A 127 5.08 7.39 -4.05
C LEU A 127 4.08 7.23 -5.21
N MET A 128 3.17 8.19 -5.38
CA MET A 128 2.13 8.17 -6.41
C MET A 128 2.50 8.91 -7.70
N ALA A 129 3.74 9.42 -7.81
CA ALA A 129 4.15 10.24 -8.94
C ALA A 129 4.18 9.44 -10.25
N GLY A 130 3.34 9.85 -11.21
CA GLY A 130 3.23 9.20 -12.52
C GLY A 130 2.49 7.87 -12.50
N ILE A 131 1.74 7.58 -11.42
CA ILE A 131 0.88 6.39 -11.33
C ILE A 131 -0.48 6.68 -11.94
N GLU A 132 -0.89 5.84 -12.88
CA GLU A 132 -2.21 5.89 -13.49
C GLU A 132 -3.20 4.97 -12.76
N PRO A 133 -4.53 5.16 -12.91
CA PRO A 133 -5.54 4.29 -12.32
C PRO A 133 -5.71 2.98 -13.11
N ASN A 134 -4.61 2.22 -13.27
CA ASN A 134 -4.61 0.93 -13.94
C ASN A 134 -3.56 -0.02 -13.34
N LEU A 135 -3.69 -1.32 -13.60
CA LEU A 135 -2.77 -2.36 -13.12
C LEU A 135 -1.88 -2.93 -14.24
N LEU A 136 -1.55 -2.12 -15.25
CA LEU A 136 -0.65 -2.54 -16.32
C LEU A 136 0.76 -2.75 -15.76
N THR A 137 1.52 -3.66 -16.37
CA THR A 137 2.88 -4.02 -15.95
C THR A 137 3.77 -2.78 -15.81
N LYS A 138 3.76 -1.88 -16.81
CA LYS A 138 4.52 -0.62 -16.77
C LYS A 138 4.19 0.25 -15.55
N ASN A 139 2.90 0.37 -15.20
CA ASN A 139 2.45 1.18 -14.08
C ASN A 139 2.83 0.54 -12.74
N ARG A 140 2.74 -0.79 -12.65
CA ARG A 140 3.23 -1.57 -11.51
C ARG A 140 4.72 -1.41 -11.30
N ASP A 141 5.53 -1.54 -12.36
CA ASP A 141 6.99 -1.39 -12.27
C ASP A 141 7.37 0.02 -11.83
N ARG A 142 6.64 1.04 -12.31
CA ARG A 142 6.81 2.43 -11.85
C ARG A 142 6.51 2.58 -10.36
N PHE A 143 5.40 2.00 -9.88
CA PHE A 143 5.05 2.03 -8.47
C PHE A 143 6.11 1.34 -7.60
N THR A 144 6.62 0.19 -8.03
CA THR A 144 7.72 -0.51 -7.34
C THR A 144 8.93 0.40 -7.15
N GLN A 145 9.34 1.12 -8.20
CA GLN A 145 10.48 2.06 -8.13
C GLN A 145 10.21 3.21 -7.16
N ASN A 146 9.04 3.83 -7.25
CA ASN A 146 8.64 4.92 -6.36
C ASN A 146 8.62 4.45 -4.89
N LEU A 147 8.11 3.24 -4.64
CA LEU A 147 8.03 2.64 -3.31
C LEU A 147 9.39 2.35 -2.70
N SER A 148 10.37 1.90 -3.49
CA SER A 148 11.74 1.71 -3.02
C SER A 148 12.38 3.02 -2.56
N ILE A 149 12.15 4.11 -3.30
CA ILE A 149 12.65 5.45 -2.92
C ILE A 149 11.95 5.92 -1.64
N PHE A 150 10.61 5.86 -1.61
CA PHE A 150 9.78 6.22 -0.46
C PHE A 150 10.22 5.50 0.83
N ARG A 151 10.43 4.18 0.76
CA ARG A 151 10.87 3.38 1.90
C ARG A 151 12.25 3.78 2.40
N ARG A 152 13.20 4.01 1.49
CA ARG A 152 14.55 4.46 1.86
C ARG A 152 14.48 5.77 2.62
N ASP A 153 13.80 6.76 2.05
CA ASP A 153 13.75 8.11 2.59
C ASP A 153 13.00 8.15 3.95
N ILE A 154 11.92 7.36 4.11
CA ILE A 154 11.23 7.21 5.40
C ILE A 154 12.11 6.54 6.46
N ASN A 155 12.83 5.47 6.09
CA ASN A 155 13.72 4.80 7.04
C ASN A 155 14.86 5.73 7.49
N ASP A 156 15.37 6.57 6.61
CA ASP A 156 16.37 7.58 6.96
C ASP A 156 15.79 8.65 7.91
N LEU A 157 14.53 9.06 7.75
CA LEU A 157 13.86 9.96 8.70
C LEU A 157 13.72 9.36 10.10
N LEU A 158 13.32 8.09 10.14
CA LEU A 158 13.09 7.35 11.39
C LEU A 158 14.42 7.14 12.12
N LYS A 159 15.47 6.73 11.40
CA LYS A 159 16.84 6.59 11.94
C LYS A 159 17.48 7.92 12.33
N GLY A 160 17.21 9.00 11.60
CA GLY A 160 17.69 10.35 11.95
C GLY A 160 17.08 10.88 13.27
N THR A 161 15.92 10.37 13.68
CA THR A 161 15.30 10.72 14.98
C THR A 161 16.07 10.13 16.17
N THR A 162 16.69 8.96 16.00
CA THR A 162 17.42 8.28 17.08
C THR A 162 18.82 8.85 17.34
N VAL A 163 19.44 9.51 16.36
CA VAL A 163 20.79 10.08 16.52
C VAL A 163 20.74 11.46 17.19
N ASN A 164 19.68 12.25 16.94
CA ASN A 164 19.58 13.62 17.45
C ASN A 164 19.34 13.72 18.97
N THR A 165 18.92 12.65 19.63
CA THR A 165 18.79 12.58 21.10
C THR A 165 20.08 12.19 21.81
N ALA A 166 21.09 11.66 21.11
CA ALA A 166 22.35 11.23 21.73
C ALA A 166 23.39 12.37 21.83
N SER A 167 23.34 13.39 20.98
CA SER A 167 24.38 14.44 20.94
C SER A 167 24.19 15.64 21.86
N VAL A 168 23.12 15.70 22.67
CA VAL A 168 22.83 16.89 23.51
C VAL A 168 23.34 16.72 24.96
N ASN A 169 23.77 15.52 25.37
CA ASN A 169 24.12 15.26 26.77
C ASN A 169 25.62 15.38 27.12
N ASP A 170 26.52 15.61 26.15
CA ASP A 170 27.98 15.60 26.37
C ASP A 170 28.63 17.00 26.42
N MET A 171 27.87 18.06 26.75
CA MET A 171 28.43 19.42 26.79
C MET A 171 28.00 20.24 28.02
N MET A 172 28.02 19.62 29.21
CA MET A 172 27.79 20.35 30.47
C MET A 172 28.49 19.73 31.68
N THR A 173 29.81 19.52 31.63
CA THR A 173 30.62 19.46 32.85
C THR A 173 32.00 20.08 32.59
N SER A 174 32.22 21.31 33.05
CA SER A 174 33.54 21.87 33.37
C SER A 174 33.37 22.73 34.61
#